data_AF-A0A7Y2XCI1-F1
#
_entry.id   AF-A0A7Y2XCI1-F1
#
_cell.length_a   1.000
_cell.length_b   1.000
_cell.length_c   1.000
_cell.angle_alpha   90.00
_cell.angle_beta   90.00
_cell.angle_gamma   90.00
#
_symmetry.space_group_name_H-M   'P 1'
#
loop_
_entity.id
_entity.type
_entity.pdbx_description
1 polymer ?
#
loop_
_entity_poly.entity_id
_entity_poly.type
_entity_poly.pdbx_seq_one_letter_code
_entity_poly.pdbx_strand_id
1 'polypeptide(L)'
;ANTDLRQSFSQLSKSLDSVICVESFGMQGYFSAMKHAKLLLGNTSSGITEAASFGKYVVNLGDRQKGRTRSENVVDCEIESKRIIDTVNKTYQLGDFKGENVFSQKNGAALVIDFLKQL
;
A
#
# COMPACT_ATOMS: atom_id res chain seq x y z
N ALA A 1 -4.27 17.91 13.81
CA ALA A 1 -4.26 17.17 12.52
C ALA A 1 -3.87 15.70 12.69
N ASN A 2 -2.61 15.34 12.97
CA ASN A 2 -2.21 13.92 13.12
C ASN A 2 -2.64 13.27 14.44
N THR A 3 -2.64 14.04 15.54
CA THR A 3 -3.12 13.57 16.85
C THR A 3 -4.60 13.21 16.80
N ASP A 4 -5.38 14.00 16.08
CA ASP A 4 -6.83 13.80 15.95
C ASP A 4 -7.15 12.50 15.21
N LEU A 5 -6.46 12.22 14.09
CA LEU A 5 -6.63 10.96 13.35
C LEU A 5 -6.25 9.73 14.19
N ARG A 6 -5.13 9.80 14.92
CA ARG A 6 -4.72 8.69 15.81
C ARG A 6 -5.77 8.42 16.88
N GLN A 7 -6.31 9.47 17.49
CA GLN A 7 -7.39 9.33 18.48
C GLN A 7 -8.65 8.75 17.87
N SER A 8 -9.06 9.19 16.67
CA SER A 8 -10.21 8.64 15.97
C SER A 8 -10.06 7.14 15.67
N PHE A 9 -8.90 6.69 15.18
CA PHE A 9 -8.65 5.26 14.96
C PHE A 9 -8.61 4.45 16.27
N SER A 10 -8.03 5.02 17.33
CA SER A 10 -8.01 4.37 18.65
C SER A 10 -9.43 4.25 19.25
N GLN A 11 -10.29 5.23 19.04
CA GLN A 11 -11.69 5.15 19.45
C GLN A 11 -12.45 4.11 18.61
N LEU A 12 -12.24 4.09 17.29
CA LEU A 12 -12.91 3.15 16.40
C LEU A 12 -12.54 1.68 16.68
N SER A 13 -11.27 1.39 16.95
CA SER A 13 -10.82 0.04 17.33
C SER A 13 -11.36 -0.42 18.69
N LYS A 14 -11.74 0.50 19.58
CA LYS A 14 -12.40 0.16 20.84
C LYS A 14 -13.90 -0.11 20.67
N SER A 15 -14.51 0.39 19.60
CA SER A 15 -15.95 0.25 19.35
C SER A 15 -16.30 -0.83 18.33
N LEU A 16 -15.35 -1.26 17.49
CA LEU A 16 -15.57 -2.25 16.43
C LEU A 16 -14.47 -3.33 16.45
N ASP A 17 -14.87 -4.58 16.69
CA ASP A 17 -13.95 -5.74 16.67
C ASP A 17 -13.31 -5.99 15.29
N SER A 18 -13.93 -5.47 14.22
CA SER A 18 -13.40 -5.54 12.86
C SER A 18 -12.27 -4.54 12.58
N VAL A 19 -11.93 -3.67 13.53
CA VAL A 19 -10.92 -2.62 13.38
C VAL A 19 -9.79 -2.88 14.38
N ILE A 20 -8.63 -3.22 13.86
CA ILE A 20 -7.42 -3.47 14.67
C ILE A 20 -6.41 -2.37 14.38
N CYS A 21 -5.92 -1.72 15.43
CA CYS A 21 -4.84 -0.73 15.34
C CYS A 21 -3.52 -1.33 15.83
N VAL A 22 -2.47 -1.19 15.03
CA VAL A 22 -1.12 -1.64 15.35
C VAL A 22 -0.16 -0.48 15.10
N GLU A 23 0.63 -0.10 16.11
CA GLU A 23 1.56 1.03 16.00
C GLU A 23 2.67 0.78 14.98
N SER A 24 3.20 -0.44 14.94
CA SER A 24 4.18 -0.87 13.94
C SER A 24 4.17 -2.39 13.82
N PHE A 25 4.17 -2.89 12.59
CA PHE A 25 4.33 -4.32 12.32
C PHE A 25 5.81 -4.74 12.19
N GLY A 26 6.74 -3.78 12.16
CA GLY A 26 8.08 -4.01 11.63
C GLY A 26 8.06 -4.47 10.17
N MET A 27 9.22 -4.71 9.58
CA MET A 27 9.31 -5.08 8.16
C MET A 27 8.63 -6.42 7.85
N GLN A 28 8.95 -7.47 8.61
CA GLN A 28 8.42 -8.81 8.37
C GLN A 28 6.91 -8.88 8.60
N GLY A 29 6.42 -8.30 9.70
CA GLY A 29 4.99 -8.27 10.00
C GLY A 29 4.22 -7.47 8.96
N TYR A 30 4.79 -6.35 8.48
CA TYR A 30 4.15 -5.52 7.47
C TYR A 30 3.97 -6.25 6.14
N PHE A 31 5.01 -6.93 5.66
CA PHE A 31 4.92 -7.73 4.44
C PHE A 31 4.05 -8.97 4.59
N SER A 32 4.01 -9.58 5.78
CA SER A 32 3.06 -10.65 6.07
C SER A 32 1.61 -10.14 6.01
N ALA A 33 1.32 -9.03 6.67
CA ALA A 33 0.00 -8.40 6.61
C ALA A 33 -0.39 -8.03 5.18
N MET A 34 0.53 -7.45 4.39
CA MET A 34 0.33 -7.13 2.98
C MET A 34 0.01 -8.37 2.14
N LYS A 35 0.76 -9.45 2.33
CA LYS A 35 0.55 -10.73 1.63
C LYS A 35 -0.87 -11.27 1.85
N HIS A 36 -1.39 -11.14 3.07
CA HIS A 36 -2.70 -11.66 3.45
C HIS A 36 -3.86 -10.65 3.26
N ALA A 37 -3.56 -9.36 3.05
CA ALA A 37 -4.55 -8.35 2.77
C ALA A 37 -5.27 -8.60 1.42
N LYS A 38 -6.49 -8.07 1.30
CA LYS A 38 -7.24 -8.06 0.03
C LYS A 38 -6.80 -6.92 -0.87
N LEU A 39 -6.64 -5.74 -0.28
CA LEU A 39 -6.11 -4.53 -0.93
C LEU A 39 -5.51 -3.62 0.14
N LEU A 40 -4.78 -2.60 -0.30
CA LEU A 40 -4.30 -1.53 0.56
C LEU A 40 -5.16 -0.29 0.34
N LEU A 41 -5.40 0.48 1.41
CA LEU A 41 -6.07 1.78 1.36
C LEU A 41 -5.22 2.80 2.11
N GLY A 42 -5.00 3.96 1.52
CA GLY A 42 -4.22 5.04 2.13
C GLY A 42 -3.31 5.70 1.09
N ASN A 43 -2.17 6.23 1.52
CA ASN A 43 -1.25 6.93 0.60
C ASN A 43 0.20 6.50 0.82
N THR A 44 0.42 5.28 1.32
CA THR A 44 1.75 4.74 1.63
C THR A 44 2.59 4.54 0.37
N SER A 45 3.90 4.77 0.47
CA SER A 45 4.85 4.52 -0.63
C SER A 45 4.86 3.04 -1.04
N SER A 46 4.64 2.15 -0.08
CA SER A 46 4.64 0.71 -0.29
C SER A 46 3.51 0.20 -1.17
N GLY A 47 2.42 0.97 -1.26
CA GLY A 47 1.38 0.72 -2.25
C GLY A 47 1.90 0.82 -3.69
N ILE A 48 2.89 1.70 -3.90
CA ILE A 48 3.49 1.97 -5.21
C ILE A 48 4.66 1.02 -5.49
N THR A 49 5.52 0.79 -4.48
CA THR A 49 6.81 0.09 -4.69
C THR A 49 6.77 -1.41 -4.41
N GLU A 50 5.95 -1.88 -3.45
CA GLU A 50 5.94 -3.30 -3.07
C GLU A 50 4.62 -4.02 -3.37
N ALA A 51 3.46 -3.36 -3.27
CA ALA A 51 2.16 -4.03 -3.28
C ALA A 51 1.89 -4.86 -4.56
N ALA A 52 2.36 -4.39 -5.71
CA ALA A 52 2.29 -5.13 -6.97
C ALA A 52 3.03 -6.49 -6.90
N SER A 53 4.20 -6.55 -6.24
CA SER A 53 4.95 -7.81 -6.05
C SER A 53 4.21 -8.82 -5.17
N PHE A 54 3.28 -8.35 -4.31
CA PHE A 54 2.41 -9.20 -3.50
C PHE A 54 1.07 -9.51 -4.19
N GLY A 55 0.88 -9.07 -5.44
CA GLY A 55 -0.37 -9.23 -6.17
C GLY A 55 -1.52 -8.43 -5.56
N LYS A 56 -1.25 -7.26 -4.98
CA LYS A 56 -2.24 -6.44 -4.28
C LYS A 56 -2.53 -5.14 -5.01
N TYR A 57 -3.82 -4.85 -5.17
CA TYR A 57 -4.28 -3.51 -5.53
C TYR A 57 -4.11 -2.55 -4.35
N VAL A 58 -3.90 -1.27 -4.67
CA VAL A 58 -3.91 -0.17 -3.70
C VAL A 58 -4.88 0.92 -4.15
N VAL A 59 -5.75 1.34 -3.24
CA VAL A 59 -6.53 2.58 -3.37
C VAL A 59 -5.67 3.71 -2.78
N ASN A 60 -5.05 4.49 -3.66
CA ASN A 60 -4.16 5.61 -3.30
C ASN A 60 -4.98 6.88 -3.05
N LEU A 61 -4.95 7.38 -1.82
CA LEU A 61 -5.73 8.54 -1.37
C LEU A 61 -4.98 9.85 -1.58
N GLY A 62 -5.57 10.73 -2.40
CA GLY A 62 -5.06 12.06 -2.71
C GLY A 62 -3.75 12.05 -3.49
N ASP A 63 -3.12 13.23 -3.55
CA ASP A 63 -2.03 13.51 -4.49
C ASP A 63 -0.62 13.22 -3.96
N ARG A 64 -0.46 12.65 -2.75
CA ARG A 64 0.86 12.43 -2.13
C ARG A 64 1.84 11.67 -3.04
N GLN A 65 1.34 10.68 -3.79
CA GLN A 65 2.16 9.84 -4.66
C GLN A 65 2.16 10.30 -6.12
N LYS A 66 1.55 11.45 -6.44
CA LYS A 66 1.39 11.96 -7.81
C LYS A 66 2.75 12.16 -8.49
N GLY A 67 2.84 11.81 -9.77
CA GLY A 67 4.07 11.93 -10.57
C GLY A 67 5.10 10.82 -10.37
N ARG A 68 4.91 9.88 -9.43
CA ARG A 68 5.77 8.69 -9.33
C ARG A 68 5.44 7.72 -10.47
N THR A 69 6.44 6.96 -10.92
CA THR A 69 6.23 5.74 -11.72
C THR A 69 5.37 4.76 -10.92
N ARG A 70 4.43 4.08 -11.58
CA ARG A 70 3.44 3.20 -10.92
C ARG A 70 3.13 2.00 -11.80
N SER A 71 2.86 0.88 -11.15
CA SER A 71 2.27 -0.29 -11.81
C SER A 71 0.75 -0.11 -11.93
N GLU A 72 0.11 -0.95 -12.73
CA GLU A 72 -1.34 -0.92 -12.98
C GLU A 72 -2.21 -1.32 -11.76
N ASN A 73 -1.58 -1.69 -10.64
CA ASN A 73 -2.27 -2.05 -9.40
C ASN A 73 -2.75 -0.83 -8.59
N VAL A 74 -2.38 0.39 -8.99
CA VAL A 74 -2.68 1.62 -8.26
C VAL A 74 -3.97 2.25 -8.79
N VAL A 75 -4.95 2.41 -7.92
CA VAL A 75 -6.22 3.10 -8.20
C VAL A 75 -6.25 4.39 -7.38
N ASP A 76 -6.18 5.55 -8.05
CA ASP A 76 -6.25 6.84 -7.36
C ASP A 76 -7.69 7.17 -6.91
N CYS A 77 -7.80 7.76 -5.72
CA CYS A 77 -9.06 8.19 -5.15
C CYS A 77 -8.89 9.52 -4.42
N GLU A 78 -9.80 10.45 -4.66
CA GLU A 78 -9.91 11.69 -3.88
C GLU A 78 -10.32 11.40 -2.43
N ILE A 79 -9.96 12.30 -1.50
CA ILE A 79 -10.31 12.16 -0.08
C ILE A 79 -11.75 12.65 0.15
N GLU A 80 -12.71 11.88 -0.35
CA GLU A 80 -14.14 12.12 -0.21
C GLU A 80 -14.84 10.80 0.14
N SER A 81 -15.63 10.79 1.22
CA SER A 81 -16.13 9.56 1.84
C SER A 81 -16.85 8.63 0.86
N LYS A 82 -17.75 9.17 0.04
CA LYS A 82 -18.51 8.38 -0.93
C LYS A 82 -17.60 7.80 -2.01
N ARG A 83 -16.70 8.61 -2.58
CA ARG A 83 -15.70 8.14 -3.55
C ARG A 83 -14.78 7.06 -2.98
N ILE A 84 -14.35 7.17 -1.72
CA ILE A 84 -13.52 6.16 -1.06
C ILE A 84 -14.27 4.83 -0.99
N ILE A 85 -15.51 4.84 -0.50
CA ILE A 85 -16.33 3.63 -0.39
C ILE A 85 -16.55 2.98 -1.76
N ASP A 86 -16.95 3.77 -2.76
CA ASP A 86 -17.20 3.29 -4.12
C ASP A 86 -15.94 2.70 -4.76
N THR A 87 -14.79 3.36 -4.58
CA THR A 87 -13.51 2.92 -5.17
C THR A 87 -12.99 1.66 -4.49
N VAL A 88 -13.08 1.57 -3.16
CA VAL A 88 -12.72 0.37 -2.41
C VAL A 88 -13.59 -0.81 -2.84
N ASN A 89 -14.90 -0.64 -2.95
CA ASN A 89 -15.81 -1.69 -3.38
C ASN A 89 -15.48 -2.19 -4.79
N LYS A 90 -15.27 -1.29 -5.75
CA LYS A 90 -14.89 -1.67 -7.13
C LYS A 90 -13.55 -2.39 -7.17
N THR A 91 -12.56 -1.87 -6.46
CA THR A 91 -11.21 -2.45 -6.41
C THR A 91 -11.23 -3.83 -5.76
N TYR A 92 -12.04 -4.01 -4.71
CA TYR A 92 -12.21 -5.29 -4.02
C TYR A 92 -12.72 -6.39 -4.98
N GLN A 93 -13.61 -6.07 -5.92
CA GLN A 93 -14.13 -7.04 -6.89
C GLN A 93 -13.10 -7.49 -7.94
N LEU A 94 -11.97 -6.78 -8.09
CA LEU A 94 -10.92 -7.17 -9.03
C LEU A 94 -10.12 -8.40 -8.57
N GLY A 95 -10.18 -8.74 -7.28
CA GLY A 95 -9.41 -9.84 -6.70
C GLY A 95 -7.91 -9.53 -6.58
N ASP A 96 -7.06 -10.54 -6.80
CA ASP A 96 -5.62 -10.36 -6.75
C ASP A 96 -5.10 -9.73 -8.06
N PHE A 97 -4.19 -8.76 -7.94
CA PHE A 97 -3.49 -8.18 -9.08
C PHE A 97 -2.56 -9.22 -9.73
N LYS A 98 -2.54 -9.26 -11.07
CA LYS A 98 -1.77 -10.23 -11.87
C LYS A 98 -0.73 -9.59 -12.80
N GLY A 99 -0.62 -8.27 -12.79
CA GLY A 99 0.38 -7.56 -13.60
C GLY A 99 1.75 -7.52 -12.95
N GLU A 100 2.68 -6.83 -13.61
CA GLU A 100 4.07 -6.70 -13.16
C GLU A 100 4.24 -5.56 -12.17
N ASN A 101 5.30 -5.65 -11.35
CA ASN A 101 5.77 -4.53 -10.56
C ASN A 101 6.89 -3.79 -11.29
N VAL A 102 6.63 -2.55 -11.71
CA VAL A 102 7.60 -1.70 -12.41
C VAL A 102 8.86 -1.38 -11.60
N PHE A 103 8.83 -1.56 -10.27
CA PHE A 103 9.98 -1.40 -9.37
C PHE A 103 10.73 -2.71 -9.09
N SER A 104 10.24 -3.83 -9.59
CA SER A 104 10.89 -5.12 -9.38
C SER A 104 12.14 -5.25 -10.25
N GLN A 105 13.31 -5.26 -9.61
CA GLN A 105 14.58 -5.55 -10.24
C GLN A 105 15.20 -6.79 -9.59
N LYS A 106 15.35 -7.86 -10.37
CA LYS A 106 16.09 -9.04 -9.93
C LYS A 106 17.57 -8.69 -9.74
N ASN A 107 18.17 -9.26 -8.70
CA ASN A 107 19.60 -9.13 -8.39
C ASN A 107 20.10 -7.69 -8.21
N GLY A 108 19.24 -6.76 -7.78
CA GLY A 108 19.62 -5.35 -7.62
C GLY A 108 20.86 -5.14 -6.75
N ALA A 109 20.97 -5.85 -5.62
CA ALA A 109 22.13 -5.77 -4.75
C ALA A 109 23.43 -6.25 -5.43
N ALA A 110 23.37 -7.33 -6.22
CA ALA A 110 24.54 -7.84 -6.94
C ALA A 110 25.02 -6.84 -7.99
N LEU A 111 24.11 -6.22 -8.74
CA LEU A 111 24.45 -5.17 -9.71
C LEU A 111 25.15 -3.97 -9.06
N VAL A 112 24.69 -3.54 -7.89
CA VAL A 112 25.34 -2.47 -7.12
C VAL A 112 26.73 -2.89 -6.68
N ILE A 113 26.90 -4.11 -6.14
CA ILE A 113 28.20 -4.62 -5.70
C ILE A 113 29.19 -4.70 -6.88
N ASP A 114 28.74 -5.23 -8.02
CA ASP A 114 29.59 -5.39 -9.20
C ASP A 114 30.03 -4.04 -9.76
N PHE A 115 29.14 -3.03 -9.75
CA PHE A 115 29.51 -1.67 -10.12
C PHE A 115 30.55 -1.07 -9.17
N LEU A 116 30.37 -1.23 -7.86
CA LEU A 116 31.30 -0.68 -6.86
C LEU A 116 32.69 -1.32 -6.93
N LYS A 117 32.80 -2.59 -7.35
CA LYS A 117 34.09 -3.27 -7.55
C LYS A 117 34.88 -2.78 -8.77
N GLN A 118 34.24 -2.05 -9.68
CA GLN A 118 34.87 -1.50 -10.88
C GLN A 118 35.42 -0.07 -10.67
N LEU A 119 35.11 0.54 -9.52
CA LEU A 119 35.68 1.82 -9.08
C LEU A 119 37.05 1.60 -8.42
#